data_AF-A0A7V6NJN0-F1
#
_entry.id   AF-A0A7V6NJN0-F1
#
_cell.length_a   1.000
_cell.length_b   1.000
_cell.length_c   1.000
_cell.angle_alpha   90.00
_cell.angle_beta   90.00
_cell.angle_gamma   90.00
#
_symmetry.space_group_name_H-M   'P 1'
#
loop_
_entity.id
_entity.type
_entity.pdbx_description
1 polymer ?
#
loop_
_entity_poly.entity_id
_entity_poly.type
_entity_poly.pdbx_seq_one_letter_code
_entity_poly.pdbx_strand_id
1 'polypeptide(L)' 'MNNYHRTEKYDKHFLSQNFMGPNAMLMLDEITQSVELTKEMRVLDLGCGKGLTSVFLAKEYGVQTFAV' A
#
# COMPACT_ATOMS: atom_id res chain seq x y z
N MET A 1 -2.54 -21.57 7.53
CA MET A 1 -1.49 -20.55 7.30
C MET A 1 -2.03 -19.25 7.88
N ASN A 2 -1.38 -18.67 8.88
CA ASN A 2 -1.80 -17.36 9.38
C ASN A 2 -1.47 -16.33 8.30
N ASN A 3 -2.50 -15.82 7.61
CA ASN A 3 -2.35 -14.72 6.68
C ASN A 3 -2.18 -13.43 7.50
N TYR A 4 -0.94 -13.18 7.94
CA TYR A 4 -0.61 -11.90 8.55
C TYR A 4 -0.58 -10.84 7.44
N HIS A 5 -1.62 -10.02 7.37
CA HIS A 5 -1.65 -8.89 6.45
C HIS A 5 -0.89 -7.72 7.08
N ARG A 6 0.08 -7.17 6.37
CA ARG A 6 0.86 -6.01 6.82
C ARG A 6 -0.01 -4.78 7.03
N THR A 7 -1.20 -4.76 6.43
CA THR A 7 -2.19 -3.69 6.63
C THR A 7 -2.75 -3.63 8.05
N GLU A 8 -2.71 -4.73 8.83
CA GLU A 8 -3.29 -4.79 10.18
C GLU A 8 -2.60 -3.85 11.19
N LYS A 9 -1.35 -3.48 10.93
CA LYS A 9 -0.57 -2.58 11.82
C LYS A 9 -0.90 -1.09 11.65
N TYR A 10 -1.71 -0.73 10.65
CA TYR A 10 -2.04 0.66 10.38
C TYR A 10 -3.18 1.15 11.26
N ASP A 11 -3.09 2.41 11.70
CA ASP A 11 -4.09 3.02 12.56
C ASP A 11 -5.47 3.06 11.88
N LYS A 12 -6.49 2.56 12.56
CA LYS A 12 -7.84 2.41 11.99
C LYS A 12 -8.49 3.76 11.71
N HIS A 13 -8.20 4.79 12.51
CA HIS A 13 -8.75 6.11 12.28
C HIS A 13 -8.14 6.72 11.01
N PHE A 14 -6.81 6.66 10.86
CA PHE A 14 -6.09 7.05 9.66
C PHE A 14 -6.63 6.34 8.41
N LEU A 15 -6.83 5.02 8.49
CA LEU A 15 -7.41 4.25 7.39
C LEU A 15 -8.83 4.75 7.07
N SER A 16 -9.71 4.88 8.06
CA SER A 16 -11.10 5.32 7.84
C SER A 16 -11.21 6.69 7.18
N GLN A 17 -10.32 7.63 7.54
CA GLN A 17 -10.33 8.98 6.99
C GLN A 17 -9.83 9.03 5.54
N ASN A 18 -8.99 8.07 5.14
CA ASN A 18 -8.33 8.06 3.84
C ASN A 18 -8.85 7.00 2.86
N PHE A 19 -9.71 6.10 3.33
CA PHE A 19 -10.34 5.09 2.47
C PHE A 19 -11.16 5.75 1.35
N MET A 20 -10.99 5.23 0.15
CA MET A 20 -11.77 5.59 -1.02
C MET A 20 -12.11 4.31 -1.78
N GLY A 21 -13.36 3.84 -1.65
CA GLY A 21 -13.85 2.64 -2.32
C GLY A 21 -13.41 1.32 -1.66
N PRO A 22 -13.19 0.25 -2.45
CA PRO A 22 -12.74 -1.05 -1.95
C PRO A 22 -11.42 -0.97 -1.16
N ASN A 23 -11.07 -2.02 -0.42
CA ASN A 23 -9.85 -2.04 0.40
C ASN A 23 -8.56 -2.18 -0.46
N ALA A 24 -8.21 -1.13 -1.18
CA ALA A 24 -7.09 -1.09 -2.13
C ALA A 24 -5.75 -1.41 -1.48
N MET A 25 -5.57 -1.03 -0.22
CA MET A 25 -4.36 -1.30 0.54
C MET A 25 -4.18 -2.80 0.85
N LEU A 26 -5.27 -3.49 1.22
CA LEU A 26 -5.25 -4.94 1.43
C LEU A 26 -5.00 -5.70 0.13
N MET A 27 -5.69 -5.31 -0.95
CA MET A 27 -5.48 -5.92 -2.27
C MET A 27 -4.04 -5.74 -2.74
N LEU A 28 -3.46 -4.56 -2.51
CA LEU A 28 -2.06 -4.29 -2.83
C LEU A 28 -1.10 -5.14 -1.99
N ASP A 29 -1.38 -5.32 -0.69
CA ASP A 29 -0.60 -6.19 0.18
C ASP A 29 -0.58 -7.63 -0.36
N GLU A 30 -1.73 -8.17 -0.76
CA GLU A 30 -1.85 -9.51 -1.34
C GLU A 30 -1.09 -9.66 -2.66
N ILE A 31 -1.26 -8.71 -3.60
CA ILE A 31 -0.58 -8.75 -4.91
C ILE A 31 0.94 -8.71 -4.72
N THR A 32 1.41 -7.82 -3.86
CA THR A 32 2.85 -7.58 -3.65
C THR A 32 3.55 -8.68 -2.84
N GLN A 33 2.83 -9.70 -2.35
CA GLN A 33 3.46 -10.94 -1.86
C GLN A 33 4.07 -11.78 -2.98
N SER A 34 3.61 -11.61 -4.22
CA SER A 34 4.10 -12.33 -5.40
C SER A 34 4.98 -11.49 -6.32
N VAL A 35 5.20 -10.22 -5.98
CA VAL A 35 5.98 -9.26 -6.76
C VAL A 35 7.16 -8.77 -5.93
N GLU A 36 8.37 -8.95 -6.45
CA GLU A 36 9.56 -8.40 -5.80
C GLU A 36 9.63 -6.89 -6.01
N LEU A 37 9.75 -6.15 -4.92
CA LEU A 37 9.96 -4.71 -4.90
C LEU A 37 11.16 -4.41 -4.01
N THR A 38 12.16 -3.70 -4.55
CA THR A 38 13.35 -3.27 -3.81
C THR A 38 13.40 -1.75 -3.73
N LYS A 39 14.06 -1.21 -2.70
CA LYS A 39 14.12 0.23 -2.41
C LYS A 39 14.68 1.09 -3.56
N GLU A 40 15.43 0.51 -4.48
CA GLU A 40 15.99 1.18 -5.67
C GLU A 40 14.95 1.37 -6.79
N MET A 41 13.81 0.70 -6.70
CA MET A 41 12.75 0.78 -7.70
C MET A 41 11.90 2.05 -7.55
N ARG A 42 11.27 2.43 -8.66
CA ARG A 42 10.31 3.53 -8.74
C ARG A 42 8.94 2.96 -9.09
N VAL A 43 7.92 3.34 -8.33
CA VAL A 43 6.53 2.89 -8.54
C VAL A 43 5.64 4.10 -8.83
N LEU A 44 4.83 3.99 -9.87
CA LEU A 44 3.78 4.96 -10.20
C LEU A 44 2.43 4.41 -9.72
N ASP A 45 1.82 5.09 -8.76
CA ASP A 45 0.49 4.79 -8.22
C ASP A 45 -0.56 5.65 -8.94
N LEU A 46 -1.24 5.03 -9.91
CA LEU A 46 -2.25 5.70 -10.74
C LEU A 46 -3.63 5.62 -10.08
N GLY A 47 -4.29 6.76 -9.92
CA GLY A 47 -5.57 6.83 -9.22
C GLY A 47 -5.38 6.67 -7.71
N CYS A 48 -4.31 7.28 -7.18
CA CYS A 48 -3.89 7.09 -5.79
C CYS A 48 -4.91 7.62 -4.76
N GLY A 49 -5.86 8.45 -5.17
CA GLY A 49 -6.85 9.07 -4.29
C GLY A 49 -6.17 9.83 -3.15
N LYS A 50 -6.45 9.44 -1.90
CA LYS A 50 -5.79 10.00 -0.70
C LYS A 50 -4.41 9.38 -0.39
N GLY A 51 -3.87 8.55 -1.26
CA GLY A 51 -2.48 8.05 -1.21
C GLY A 51 -2.23 6.89 -0.24
N LEU A 52 -3.26 6.14 0.18
CA LEU A 52 -3.08 5.02 1.11
C LEU A 52 -2.13 3.94 0.57
N THR A 53 -2.32 3.55 -0.69
CA THR A 53 -1.47 2.60 -1.42
C THR A 53 -0.06 3.14 -1.60
N SER A 54 0.09 4.43 -1.86
CA SER A 54 1.40 5.08 -2.01
C SER A 54 2.19 5.05 -0.70
N VAL A 55 1.53 5.38 0.42
CA VAL A 55 2.13 5.30 1.76
C VAL A 55 2.52 3.87 2.10
N PHE A 56 1.69 2.89 1.77
CA PHE A 56 2.00 1.48 1.97
C PHE A 56 3.27 1.07 1.22
N LEU A 57 3.37 1.39 -0.08
CA LEU A 57 4.54 1.05 -0.90
C LEU A 57 5.83 1.66 -0.33
N ALA A 58 5.79 2.94 0.02
CA ALA A 58 6.93 3.64 0.59
C ALA A 58 7.35 3.04 1.95
N LYS A 59 6.40 2.70 2.82
CA LYS A 59 6.69 2.18 4.16
C LYS A 59 7.11 0.71 4.19
N GLU A 60 6.43 -0.15 3.43
CA GLU A 60 6.68 -1.59 3.47
C GLU A 60 7.86 -2.02 2.60
N TYR A 61 8.11 -1.31 1.49
CA TYR A 61 9.11 -1.71 0.51
C TYR A 61 10.25 -0.70 0.36
N GLY A 62 10.11 0.52 0.90
CA GLY A 62 11.13 1.57 0.78
C GLY A 62 11.33 2.09 -0.64
N VAL A 63 10.41 1.76 -1.57
CA VAL A 63 10.47 2.23 -2.96
C VAL A 63 10.21 3.72 -3.05
N GLN A 64 10.69 4.34 -4.12
CA GLN A 64 10.30 5.71 -4.45
C GLN A 64 8.94 5.70 -5.18
N THR A 65 7.91 6.24 -4.52
CA THR A 65 6.56 6.29 -5.08
C THR A 65 6.24 7.65 -5.69
N PHE A 66 5.67 7.65 -6.89
CA PHE A 66 5.04 8.79 -7.56
C PHE A 66 3.54 8.52 -7.65
N ALA A 67 2.71 9.54 -7.45
CA ALA A 67 1.27 9.37 -7.35
C ALA A 67 0.55 10.41 -8.23
N VAL A 68 -0.45 9.96 -9.00
CA VAL A 68 -1.21 10.77 -9.98
C VAL A 68 -2.71 10.53 -9.83
#